data_AF-A0A7C9AX24-F1
#
_entry.id   AF-A0A7C9AX24-F1
#
_cell.length_a   1.000
_cell.length_b   1.000
_cell.length_c   1.000
_cell.angle_alpha   90.00
_cell.angle_beta   90.00
_cell.angle_gamma   90.00
#
_symmetry.space_group_name_H-M   'P 1'
#
loop_
_entity.id
_entity.type
_entity.pdbx_description
1 polymer ?
#
loop_
_entity_poly.entity_id
_entity_poly.type
_entity_poly.pdbx_seq_one_letter_code
_entity_poly.pdbx_strand_id
1 'polypeptide(L)'
;MESSSIITPEDVLESLMNDGTIDALRLKIINQLKANEELKKTTITMVEQSKVLNKPGAEKHTKRELFDALRQELEAPVLEKASKSVWDLILDDKGLGKEISETVERVFCRLSGHEPPLFPSSRDTPQQEKDQEDNPRSASRKRTFNEMNDSSDKVNNGSEDVPAASEDGNPAPSSSTKT
;
A
#
# COMPACT_ATOMS: atom_id res chain seq x y z
N MET A 1 -18.84 -38.20 16.29
CA MET A 1 -17.39 -38.25 16.56
C MET A 1 -16.74 -37.57 15.37
N GLU A 2 -16.34 -36.33 15.54
CA GLU A 2 -15.62 -35.61 14.50
C GLU A 2 -14.22 -36.21 14.42
N SER A 3 -13.89 -36.80 13.27
CA SER A 3 -12.56 -37.32 13.02
C SER A 3 -11.60 -36.14 12.93
N SER A 4 -10.76 -35.98 13.95
CA SER A 4 -9.64 -35.03 13.96
C SER A 4 -8.58 -35.46 12.95
N SER A 5 -8.88 -35.28 11.67
CA SER A 5 -7.91 -35.38 10.59
C SER A 5 -6.81 -34.37 10.84
N ILE A 6 -5.56 -34.82 10.79
CA ILE A 6 -4.40 -33.96 10.87
C ILE A 6 -4.38 -33.12 9.59
N ILE A 7 -4.67 -31.83 9.70
CA ILE A 7 -4.61 -30.90 8.57
C ILE A 7 -3.14 -30.73 8.18
N THR A 8 -2.85 -30.98 6.91
CA THR A 8 -1.52 -30.86 6.31
C THR A 8 -1.34 -29.47 5.65
N PRO A 9 -0.10 -29.03 5.41
CA PRO A 9 0.16 -27.83 4.61
C PRO A 9 -0.47 -27.90 3.20
N GLU A 10 -0.55 -29.09 2.63
CA GLU A 10 -1.15 -29.35 1.32
C GLU A 10 -2.66 -29.07 1.32
N ASP A 11 -3.40 -29.48 2.37
CA ASP A 11 -4.84 -29.20 2.51
C ASP A 11 -5.12 -27.68 2.57
N VAL A 12 -4.26 -26.94 3.30
CA VAL A 12 -4.33 -25.47 3.39
C VAL A 12 -4.05 -24.82 2.05
N LEU A 13 -3.02 -25.29 1.34
CA LEU A 13 -2.64 -24.79 0.02
C LEU A 13 -3.73 -25.07 -1.02
N GLU A 14 -4.31 -26.27 -1.04
CA GLU A 14 -5.41 -26.64 -1.92
C GLU A 14 -6.65 -25.76 -1.67
N SER A 15 -7.02 -25.51 -0.41
CA SER A 15 -8.10 -24.58 -0.08
C SER A 15 -7.83 -23.16 -0.63
N LEU A 16 -6.61 -22.63 -0.45
CA LEU A 16 -6.21 -21.28 -0.89
C LEU A 16 -6.10 -21.13 -2.41
N MET A 17 -5.79 -22.23 -3.12
CA MET A 17 -5.83 -22.30 -4.59
C MET A 17 -7.27 -22.31 -5.10
N ASN A 18 -8.13 -23.11 -4.49
CA ASN A 18 -9.50 -23.35 -4.96
C ASN A 18 -10.47 -22.20 -4.66
N ASP A 19 -10.25 -21.41 -3.60
CA ASP A 19 -11.08 -20.24 -3.26
C ASP A 19 -10.60 -18.92 -3.91
N GLY A 20 -9.52 -18.96 -4.70
CA GLY A 20 -8.97 -17.80 -5.42
C GLY A 20 -8.15 -16.84 -4.56
N THR A 21 -7.92 -17.16 -3.27
CA THR A 21 -7.14 -16.31 -2.35
C THR A 21 -5.71 -16.08 -2.83
N ILE A 22 -5.05 -17.09 -3.42
CA ILE A 22 -3.69 -16.94 -3.95
C ILE A 22 -3.64 -15.92 -5.10
N ASP A 23 -4.60 -15.93 -6.01
CA ASP A 23 -4.65 -14.95 -7.11
C ASP A 23 -4.99 -13.54 -6.59
N ALA A 24 -5.81 -13.41 -5.55
CA ALA A 24 -6.06 -12.13 -4.88
C ALA A 24 -4.79 -11.57 -4.21
N LEU A 25 -4.03 -12.41 -3.49
CA LEU A 25 -2.75 -12.04 -2.89
C LEU A 25 -1.71 -11.67 -3.97
N ARG A 26 -1.61 -12.46 -5.04
CA ARG A 26 -0.76 -12.18 -6.21
C ARG A 26 -1.11 -10.85 -6.86
N LEU A 27 -2.40 -10.53 -7.00
CA LEU A 27 -2.85 -9.24 -7.54
C LEU A 27 -2.48 -8.08 -6.62
N LYS A 28 -2.57 -8.25 -5.28
CA LYS A 28 -2.08 -7.26 -4.31
C LYS A 28 -0.57 -7.01 -4.46
N ILE A 29 0.25 -8.07 -4.53
CA ILE A 29 1.69 -7.97 -4.76
C ILE A 29 1.99 -7.19 -6.04
N ILE A 30 1.36 -7.56 -7.17
CA ILE A 30 1.53 -6.90 -8.47
C ILE A 30 1.16 -5.41 -8.39
N ASN A 31 0.05 -5.06 -7.72
CA ASN A 31 -0.39 -3.68 -7.59
C ASN A 31 0.56 -2.85 -6.73
N GLN A 32 1.10 -3.41 -5.63
CA GLN A 32 2.10 -2.71 -4.81
C GLN A 32 3.43 -2.51 -5.56
N LEU A 33 3.92 -3.51 -6.31
CA LEU A 33 5.10 -3.31 -7.19
C LEU A 33 4.87 -2.21 -8.23
N LYS A 34 3.70 -2.20 -8.88
CA LYS A 34 3.34 -1.17 -9.87
C LYS A 34 3.19 0.23 -9.26
N ALA A 35 2.95 0.33 -7.95
CA ALA A 35 2.92 1.57 -7.18
C ALA A 35 4.28 1.94 -6.56
N ASN A 36 5.30 1.08 -6.65
CA ASN A 36 6.60 1.33 -6.03
C ASN A 36 7.40 2.38 -6.83
N GLU A 37 7.41 3.62 -6.30
CA GLU A 37 8.13 4.75 -6.90
C GLU A 37 9.66 4.61 -6.84
N GLU A 38 10.21 3.89 -5.87
CA GLU A 38 11.66 3.64 -5.79
C GLU A 38 12.12 2.71 -6.92
N LEU A 39 11.35 1.65 -7.21
CA LEU A 39 11.62 0.74 -8.32
C LEU A 39 11.48 1.46 -9.68
N LYS A 40 10.48 2.33 -9.83
CA LYS A 40 10.33 3.20 -11.02
C LYS A 40 11.52 4.14 -11.18
N LYS A 41 11.88 4.88 -10.13
CA LYS A 41 13.03 5.81 -10.14
C LYS A 41 14.32 5.10 -10.46
N THR A 42 14.57 3.94 -9.85
CA THR A 42 15.73 3.09 -10.14
C THR A 42 15.76 2.66 -11.60
N THR A 43 14.62 2.24 -12.16
CA THR A 43 14.50 1.88 -13.58
C THR A 43 14.79 3.07 -14.51
N ILE A 44 14.30 4.26 -14.18
CA ILE A 44 14.59 5.50 -14.93
C ILE A 44 16.09 5.79 -14.90
N THR A 45 16.73 5.78 -13.73
CA THR A 45 18.18 6.00 -13.61
C THR A 45 19.01 4.94 -14.35
N MET A 46 18.56 3.68 -14.39
CA MET A 46 19.21 2.65 -15.21
C MET A 46 19.08 2.90 -16.72
N VAL A 47 17.96 3.46 -17.18
CA VAL A 47 17.78 3.91 -18.57
C VAL A 47 18.66 5.12 -18.87
N GLU A 48 18.72 6.12 -17.99
CA GLU A 48 19.60 7.29 -18.12
C GLU A 48 21.08 6.90 -18.21
N GLN A 49 21.49 5.85 -17.49
CA GLN A 49 22.85 5.32 -17.46
C GLN A 49 23.13 4.23 -18.52
N SER A 50 22.15 3.90 -19.38
CA SER A 50 22.26 2.85 -20.40
C SER A 50 23.44 3.06 -21.35
N LYS A 51 24.22 2.01 -21.60
CA LYS A 51 25.28 2.02 -22.61
C LYS A 51 24.72 2.10 -24.03
N VAL A 52 23.53 1.54 -24.27
CA VAL A 52 22.84 1.62 -25.57
C VAL A 52 22.50 3.08 -25.90
N LEU A 53 21.95 3.84 -24.96
CA LEU A 53 21.57 5.24 -25.18
C LEU A 53 22.76 6.21 -25.15
N ASN A 54 23.76 5.97 -24.29
CA ASN A 54 24.94 6.83 -24.17
C ASN A 54 26.05 6.52 -25.20
N LYS A 55 25.83 5.59 -26.13
CA LYS A 55 26.81 5.27 -27.20
C LYS A 55 26.76 6.32 -28.32
N PRO A 56 27.92 6.85 -28.77
CA PRO A 56 27.96 7.71 -29.96
C PRO A 56 27.38 7.00 -31.20
N GLY A 57 26.44 7.64 -31.89
CA GLY A 57 25.71 7.03 -33.01
C GLY A 57 24.37 6.41 -32.63
N ALA A 58 23.98 6.40 -31.34
CA ALA A 58 22.65 5.96 -30.90
C ALA A 58 21.51 6.69 -31.64
N GLU A 59 21.72 7.97 -31.97
CA GLU A 59 20.77 8.82 -32.70
C GLU A 59 20.46 8.37 -34.14
N LYS A 60 21.27 7.45 -34.70
CA LYS A 60 21.11 6.90 -36.06
C LYS A 60 20.31 5.60 -36.10
N HIS A 61 20.08 4.98 -34.95
CA HIS A 61 19.27 3.77 -34.85
C HIS A 61 17.78 4.11 -34.83
N THR A 62 16.95 3.20 -35.36
CA THR A 62 15.49 3.34 -35.27
C THR A 62 15.03 3.19 -33.82
N LYS A 63 13.87 3.78 -33.50
CA LYS A 63 13.25 3.62 -32.17
C LYS A 63 13.12 2.15 -31.75
N ARG A 64 12.81 1.25 -32.69
CA ARG A 64 12.69 -0.19 -32.41
C ARG A 64 14.03 -0.79 -31.99
N GLU A 65 15.09 -0.58 -32.78
CA GLU A 65 16.42 -1.09 -32.46
C GLU A 65 16.93 -0.57 -31.11
N LEU A 66 16.67 0.70 -30.79
CA LEU A 66 16.99 1.28 -29.48
C LEU A 66 16.21 0.61 -28.34
N PHE A 67 14.89 0.40 -28.50
CA PHE A 67 14.09 -0.28 -27.48
C PHE A 67 14.48 -1.76 -27.30
N ASP A 68 14.75 -2.47 -28.39
CA ASP A 68 15.14 -3.89 -28.35
C ASP A 68 16.52 -4.06 -27.70
N ALA A 69 17.50 -3.20 -28.06
CA ALA A 69 18.83 -3.20 -27.43
C ALA A 69 18.78 -2.74 -25.97
N LEU A 70 17.99 -1.71 -25.63
CA LEU A 70 17.81 -1.25 -24.26
C LEU A 70 17.16 -2.33 -23.39
N ARG A 71 16.18 -3.07 -23.93
CA ARG A 71 15.59 -4.24 -23.27
C ARG A 71 16.64 -5.33 -23.05
N GLN A 72 17.45 -5.65 -24.07
CA GLN A 72 18.53 -6.62 -23.93
C GLN A 72 19.57 -6.23 -22.86
N GLU A 73 19.83 -4.93 -22.68
CA GLU A 73 20.72 -4.42 -21.62
C GLU A 73 20.08 -4.46 -20.23
N LEU A 74 18.80 -4.05 -20.10
CA LEU A 74 18.20 -3.71 -18.82
C LEU A 74 17.16 -4.72 -18.28
N GLU A 75 16.62 -5.62 -19.09
CA GLU A 75 15.57 -6.56 -18.65
C GLU A 75 16.01 -7.41 -17.46
N ALA A 76 17.19 -8.05 -17.54
CA ALA A 76 17.72 -8.86 -16.45
C ALA A 76 17.92 -8.08 -15.13
N PRO A 77 18.68 -6.96 -15.09
CA PRO A 77 18.90 -6.24 -13.83
C PRO A 77 17.64 -5.53 -13.29
N VAL A 78 16.71 -5.10 -14.15
CA VAL A 78 15.41 -4.55 -13.68
C VAL A 78 14.54 -5.66 -13.07
N LEU A 79 14.48 -6.84 -13.70
CA LEU A 79 13.77 -8.00 -13.15
C LEU A 79 14.40 -8.50 -11.85
N GLU A 80 15.73 -8.43 -11.70
CA GLU A 80 16.42 -8.76 -10.45
C GLU A 80 15.99 -7.82 -9.31
N LYS A 81 15.97 -6.50 -9.55
CA LYS A 81 15.46 -5.52 -8.57
C LYS A 81 14.00 -5.76 -8.22
N ALA A 82 13.15 -5.98 -9.22
CA ALA A 82 11.73 -6.26 -9.01
C ALA A 82 11.50 -7.57 -8.23
N SER A 83 12.25 -8.64 -8.55
CA SER A 83 12.20 -9.92 -7.85
C SER A 83 12.62 -9.77 -6.38
N LYS A 84 13.65 -8.98 -6.10
CA LYS A 84 14.02 -8.66 -4.71
C LYS A 84 12.88 -7.94 -3.99
N SER A 85 12.31 -6.88 -4.58
CA SER A 85 11.18 -6.17 -3.99
C SER A 85 9.94 -7.04 -3.76
N VAL A 86 9.72 -8.10 -4.56
CA VAL A 86 8.68 -9.10 -4.30
C VAL A 86 8.98 -9.91 -3.05
N TRP A 87 10.21 -10.43 -2.91
CA TRP A 87 10.60 -11.20 -1.73
C TRP A 87 10.57 -10.34 -0.46
N ASP A 88 11.10 -9.12 -0.52
CA ASP A 88 11.05 -8.16 0.58
C ASP A 88 9.59 -7.89 1.03
N LEU A 89 8.64 -7.83 0.08
CA LEU A 89 7.20 -7.63 0.37
C LEU A 89 6.48 -8.87 0.90
N ILE A 90 6.85 -10.07 0.43
CA ILE A 90 6.27 -11.35 0.90
C ILE A 90 6.78 -11.71 2.29
N LEU A 91 8.02 -11.35 2.62
CA LEU A 91 8.68 -11.66 3.89
C LEU A 91 8.51 -10.57 4.96
N ASP A 92 7.85 -9.45 4.64
CA ASP A 92 7.59 -8.34 5.55
C ASP A 92 6.64 -8.73 6.70
N ASP A 93 7.08 -8.49 7.94
CA ASP A 93 6.39 -8.85 9.17
C ASP A 93 5.26 -7.87 9.57
N LYS A 94 5.09 -6.76 8.83
CA LYS A 94 4.15 -5.67 9.20
C LYS A 94 3.08 -5.36 8.17
N GLY A 95 3.37 -5.55 6.89
CA GLY A 95 2.48 -5.27 5.76
C GLY A 95 1.93 -6.53 5.11
N LEU A 96 2.27 -6.76 3.84
CA LEU A 96 1.61 -7.80 3.03
C LEU A 96 2.03 -9.23 3.42
N GLY A 97 3.28 -9.45 3.84
CA GLY A 97 3.74 -10.74 4.37
C GLY A 97 2.99 -11.17 5.65
N LYS A 98 2.66 -10.22 6.52
CA LYS A 98 1.75 -10.43 7.65
C LYS A 98 0.33 -10.79 7.19
N GLU A 99 -0.23 -10.10 6.20
CA GLU A 99 -1.55 -10.44 5.64
C GLU A 99 -1.58 -11.85 5.04
N ILE A 100 -0.51 -12.26 4.33
CA ILE A 100 -0.34 -13.63 3.81
C ILE A 100 -0.34 -14.63 4.97
N SER A 101 0.46 -14.38 6.01
CA SER A 101 0.59 -15.26 7.18
C SER A 101 -0.74 -15.43 7.92
N GLU A 102 -1.44 -14.33 8.22
CA GLU A 102 -2.77 -14.33 8.85
C GLU A 102 -3.84 -15.03 8.00
N THR A 103 -3.70 -14.97 6.68
CA THR A 103 -4.62 -15.63 5.75
C THR A 103 -4.41 -17.14 5.73
N VAL A 104 -3.15 -17.60 5.69
CA VAL A 104 -2.79 -19.03 5.82
C VAL A 104 -3.24 -19.58 7.18
N GLU A 105 -2.96 -18.87 8.27
CA GLU A 105 -3.36 -19.27 9.63
C GLU A 105 -4.89 -19.35 9.77
N ARG A 106 -5.63 -18.38 9.21
CA ARG A 106 -7.10 -18.40 9.22
C ARG A 106 -7.67 -19.61 8.48
N VAL A 107 -7.11 -19.99 7.33
CA VAL A 107 -7.54 -21.19 6.60
C VAL A 107 -7.18 -22.46 7.36
N PHE A 108 -5.98 -22.54 7.95
CA PHE A 108 -5.58 -23.66 8.80
C PHE A 108 -6.51 -23.84 10.00
N CYS A 109 -6.82 -22.77 10.73
CA CYS A 109 -7.74 -22.79 11.87
C CYS A 109 -9.16 -23.22 11.46
N ARG A 110 -9.67 -22.70 10.33
CA ARG A 110 -10.96 -23.09 9.73
C ARG A 110 -11.02 -24.59 9.40
N LEU A 111 -9.98 -25.11 8.73
CA LEU A 111 -9.89 -26.54 8.39
C LEU A 111 -9.74 -27.43 9.63
N SER A 112 -9.08 -26.93 10.68
CA SER A 112 -8.87 -27.64 11.95
C SER A 112 -10.08 -27.60 12.89
N GLY A 113 -11.22 -27.02 12.50
CA GLY A 113 -12.40 -26.84 13.35
C GLY A 113 -12.26 -25.75 14.42
N HIS A 114 -11.15 -25.02 14.45
CA HIS A 114 -10.93 -23.84 15.30
C HIS A 114 -11.37 -22.55 14.60
N GLU A 115 -12.62 -22.50 14.14
CA GLU A 115 -13.19 -21.24 13.64
C GLU A 115 -13.36 -20.25 14.82
N PRO A 116 -12.79 -19.02 14.74
CA PRO A 116 -13.01 -18.01 15.76
C PRO A 116 -14.51 -17.70 15.91
N PRO A 117 -15.07 -17.61 17.12
CA PRO A 117 -16.51 -17.37 17.29
C PRO A 117 -16.95 -16.11 16.57
N LEU A 118 -17.84 -16.26 15.58
CA LEU A 118 -18.39 -15.14 14.78
C LEU A 118 -19.19 -14.13 15.61
N PHE A 119 -19.49 -14.49 16.86
CA PHE A 119 -20.02 -13.59 17.88
C PHE A 119 -19.23 -13.80 19.18
N PRO A 120 -18.90 -12.74 19.94
CA PRO A 120 -18.49 -12.94 21.32
C PRO A 120 -19.62 -13.65 22.05
N SER A 121 -19.34 -14.76 22.74
CA SER A 121 -20.35 -15.41 23.57
C SER A 121 -20.89 -14.39 24.57
N SER A 122 -22.17 -14.02 24.41
CA SER A 122 -22.96 -13.47 25.50
C SER A 122 -22.83 -14.46 26.64
N ARG A 123 -22.05 -14.09 27.66
CA ARG A 123 -21.98 -14.87 28.89
C ARG A 123 -23.33 -14.71 29.55
N ASP A 124 -24.15 -15.76 29.47
CA ASP A 124 -25.37 -15.86 30.26
C ASP A 124 -25.00 -15.73 31.75
N THR A 125 -25.23 -14.54 32.30
CA THR A 125 -25.13 -14.30 33.73
C THR A 125 -26.28 -15.05 34.41
N PRO A 126 -26.01 -15.96 35.36
CA PRO A 126 -27.07 -16.60 36.13
C PRO A 126 -27.85 -15.53 36.91
N GLN A 127 -29.10 -15.34 36.53
CA GLN A 127 -30.03 -14.44 37.18
C GLN A 127 -30.33 -14.96 38.60
N GLN A 128 -29.78 -14.31 39.62
CA GLN A 128 -30.29 -14.49 40.99
C GLN A 128 -31.54 -13.63 41.16
N GLU A 129 -32.68 -14.28 41.21
CA GLU A 129 -33.94 -13.68 41.65
C GLU A 129 -33.80 -13.20 43.09
N LYS A 130 -34.15 -11.93 43.33
CA LYS A 130 -34.74 -11.54 44.61
C LYS A 130 -35.64 -10.32 44.43
N ASP A 131 -36.94 -10.56 44.55
CA ASP A 131 -37.94 -9.50 44.58
C ASP A 131 -37.72 -8.55 45.76
N GLN A 132 -37.87 -7.25 45.50
CA GLN A 132 -38.67 -6.41 46.40
C GLN A 132 -39.32 -5.25 45.64
N GLU A 133 -40.65 -5.25 45.67
CA GLU A 133 -41.56 -4.25 45.11
C GLU A 133 -41.75 -3.09 46.09
N ASP A 134 -41.67 -1.83 45.63
CA ASP A 134 -42.59 -0.77 46.06
C ASP A 134 -42.63 0.42 45.06
N ASN A 135 -43.70 1.21 45.11
CA ASN A 135 -44.31 1.87 43.94
C ASN A 135 -44.17 3.44 43.93
N PRO A 136 -44.95 4.29 43.20
CA PRO A 136 -44.34 5.21 42.23
C PRO A 136 -44.73 6.71 42.39
N ARG A 137 -44.04 7.61 41.64
CA ARG A 137 -44.46 8.93 41.09
C ARG A 137 -43.20 9.77 40.76
N SER A 138 -43.13 10.67 39.77
CA SER A 138 -44.13 11.12 38.77
C SER A 138 -43.48 11.98 37.67
N ALA A 139 -44.17 12.03 36.51
CA ALA A 139 -44.30 13.22 35.64
C ALA A 139 -43.10 13.76 34.81
N SER A 140 -43.16 13.44 33.50
CA SER A 140 -43.45 14.39 32.40
C SER A 140 -42.52 15.59 32.08
N ARG A 141 -42.29 15.77 30.76
CA ARG A 141 -41.97 17.02 30.01
C ARG A 141 -40.50 17.49 30.18
N LYS A 142 -39.79 18.02 29.16
CA LYS A 142 -40.16 18.58 27.83
C LYS A 142 -38.96 18.47 26.85
N ARG A 143 -39.28 18.47 25.54
CA ARG A 143 -38.62 19.13 24.37
C ARG A 143 -37.26 19.84 24.60
N THR A 144 -36.33 19.87 23.64
CA THR A 144 -36.45 20.77 22.46
C THR A 144 -35.49 20.42 21.32
N PHE A 145 -36.02 20.49 20.09
CA PHE A 145 -35.34 20.48 18.79
C PHE A 145 -34.82 21.90 18.47
N ASN A 146 -33.66 22.03 17.82
CA ASN A 146 -33.38 23.21 16.97
C ASN A 146 -32.40 22.89 15.83
N GLU A 147 -32.83 23.21 14.62
CA GLU A 147 -32.08 23.15 13.35
C GLU A 147 -32.03 24.59 12.75
N MET A 148 -31.33 24.79 11.62
CA MET A 148 -31.05 26.09 10.93
C MET A 148 -30.19 27.08 11.74
N ASN A 149 -29.22 27.81 11.16
CA ASN A 149 -29.19 28.56 9.89
C ASN A 149 -27.69 28.71 9.48
N ASP A 150 -27.22 28.39 8.26
CA ASP A 150 -27.42 29.01 6.95
C ASP A 150 -26.72 30.38 6.70
N SER A 151 -26.10 30.45 5.51
CA SER A 151 -25.67 31.59 4.68
C SER A 151 -24.49 32.52 5.06
N SER A 152 -23.47 32.44 4.19
CA SER A 152 -23.01 33.52 3.28
C SER A 152 -21.74 34.36 3.54
N ASP A 153 -20.87 34.31 2.51
CA ASP A 153 -20.17 35.44 1.84
C ASP A 153 -19.16 36.32 2.63
N LYS A 154 -18.17 37.05 2.05
CA LYS A 154 -17.38 36.99 0.77
C LYS A 154 -16.39 38.19 0.75
N VAL A 155 -15.32 38.11 -0.08
CA VAL A 155 -14.46 39.20 -0.63
C VAL A 155 -13.46 39.98 0.28
N ASN A 156 -12.33 40.38 -0.36
CA ASN A 156 -11.53 41.63 -0.19
C ASN A 156 -10.50 41.73 0.97
N ASN A 157 -9.33 42.41 0.85
CA ASN A 157 -8.62 43.01 -0.31
C ASN A 157 -7.14 43.37 0.03
N GLY A 158 -6.30 43.74 -0.97
CA GLY A 158 -5.00 44.48 -0.84
C GLY A 158 -3.74 43.59 -0.71
N SER A 159 -2.63 43.71 -1.47
CA SER A 159 -1.93 44.85 -2.14
C SER A 159 -1.31 45.84 -1.09
N GLU A 160 -0.09 46.39 -1.11
CA GLU A 160 0.94 46.80 -2.14
C GLU A 160 2.37 46.87 -1.49
N ASP A 161 3.54 47.10 -2.13
CA ASP A 161 4.12 46.63 -3.42
C ASP A 161 5.66 47.01 -3.58
N VAL A 162 6.58 46.04 -3.79
CA VAL A 162 7.86 46.14 -4.60
C VAL A 162 8.99 47.13 -4.08
N PRO A 163 10.15 47.40 -4.76
CA PRO A 163 11.35 46.60 -5.12
C PRO A 163 12.69 46.98 -4.39
N ALA A 164 13.79 46.25 -4.67
CA ALA A 164 15.14 46.84 -4.88
C ALA A 164 16.07 45.95 -5.76
N ALA A 165 16.88 46.55 -6.63
CA ALA A 165 17.97 45.94 -7.43
C ALA A 165 19.34 46.08 -6.69
N SER A 166 20.53 45.65 -7.13
CA SER A 166 21.11 45.39 -8.48
C SER A 166 22.36 44.48 -8.42
N GLU A 167 22.84 44.02 -9.59
CA GLU A 167 24.24 43.67 -9.96
C GLU A 167 24.94 42.50 -9.22
N ASP A 168 25.68 41.59 -9.89
CA ASP A 168 26.96 41.87 -10.57
C ASP A 168 27.38 40.77 -11.60
N GLY A 169 28.29 41.13 -12.52
CA GLY A 169 29.46 40.31 -12.91
C GLY A 169 29.35 39.10 -13.87
N ASN A 170 29.72 39.31 -15.14
CA ASN A 170 30.31 38.30 -16.05
C ASN A 170 31.23 39.08 -17.04
N PRO A 171 32.42 38.62 -17.51
CA PRO A 171 32.68 37.26 -18.04
C PRO A 171 34.04 36.60 -17.70
N ALA A 172 34.20 35.36 -18.17
CA ALA A 172 35.45 34.56 -18.26
C ALA A 172 36.45 35.12 -19.33
N PRO A 173 37.64 34.52 -19.64
CA PRO A 173 38.25 33.26 -19.16
C PRO A 173 39.78 33.37 -18.82
N SER A 174 40.48 32.26 -18.47
CA SER A 174 41.83 31.87 -18.99
C SER A 174 42.58 30.73 -18.25
N SER A 175 43.11 29.78 -19.04
CA SER A 175 44.42 29.08 -18.96
C SER A 175 45.03 28.45 -17.68
N SER A 176 45.35 27.15 -17.81
CA SER A 176 46.69 26.53 -17.60
C SER A 176 47.38 26.46 -16.21
N THR A 177 47.55 25.23 -15.71
CA THR A 177 48.78 24.63 -15.10
C THR A 177 48.46 23.15 -14.81
N LYS A 178 49.14 22.11 -15.31
CA LYS A 178 50.55 21.67 -15.18
C LYS A 178 50.94 21.23 -13.77
N THR A 179 51.07 19.92 -13.57
CA THR A 179 52.34 19.21 -13.23
C THR A 179 52.19 17.74 -13.63
#